data_AF-A0A7X7XFT8-F1
#
_entry.id   AF-A0A7X7XFT8-F1
#
_cell.length_a   1.000
_cell.length_b   1.000
_cell.length_c   1.000
_cell.angle_alpha   90.00
_cell.angle_beta   90.00
_cell.angle_gamma   90.00
#
_symmetry.space_group_name_H-M   'P 1'
#
loop_
_entity.id
_entity.type
_entity.pdbx_description
1 polymer ?
#
loop_
_entity_poly.entity_id
_entity_poly.type
_entity_poly.pdbx_seq_one_letter_code
_entity_poly.pdbx_strand_id
1 'polypeptide(L)'
;MNVTGSQEQLIRLAEGVRELYLALADRFAETEQLRALWHDLARGEAEQATGLRRLAPAVAVSGGPDDPVLAEVLLRHLASLAERVRRDRLSPEGALALAFGVECSLAERLAAVVEQSGAPAAWLDPFRAAGREHRQKLRDAAALRGVFLPPDE
;
A
#
# COMPACT_ATOMS: atom_id res chain seq x y z
N MET A 1 23.77 10.91 0.86
CA MET A 1 22.41 10.57 1.31
C MET A 1 22.08 9.17 0.82
N ASN A 2 21.56 8.33 1.72
CA ASN A 2 21.64 6.88 1.62
C ASN A 2 20.46 6.27 0.86
N VAL A 3 20.75 5.64 -0.29
CA VAL A 3 19.84 4.84 -1.13
C VAL A 3 19.07 3.78 -0.34
N THR A 4 19.70 3.27 0.71
CA THR A 4 19.12 2.30 1.64
C THR A 4 17.92 2.84 2.41
N GLY A 5 17.79 4.16 2.62
CA GLY A 5 16.67 4.70 3.39
C GLY A 5 15.36 4.81 2.60
N SER A 6 15.40 5.21 1.33
CA SER A 6 14.18 5.32 0.51
C SER A 6 13.59 3.95 0.15
N GLN A 7 14.44 2.94 -0.09
CA GLN A 7 13.98 1.56 -0.31
C GLN A 7 13.45 0.93 0.98
N GLU A 8 14.17 1.07 2.09
CA GLU A 8 13.72 0.59 3.39
C GLU A 8 12.39 1.25 3.79
N GLN A 9 12.22 2.53 3.47
CA GLN A 9 10.94 3.21 3.64
C GLN A 9 9.82 2.55 2.83
N LEU A 10 10.04 2.26 1.54
CA LEU A 10 9.03 1.60 0.71
C LEU A 10 8.69 0.19 1.23
N ILE A 11 9.69 -0.57 1.70
CA ILE A 11 9.49 -1.88 2.33
C ILE A 11 8.61 -1.73 3.57
N ARG A 12 8.95 -0.80 4.47
CA ARG A 12 8.20 -0.58 5.72
C ARG A 12 6.78 -0.11 5.45
N LEU A 13 6.55 0.69 4.41
CA LEU A 13 5.21 1.11 4.01
C LEU A 13 4.36 -0.07 3.52
N ALA A 14 4.90 -0.88 2.61
CA ALA A 14 4.21 -2.09 2.13
C ALA A 14 3.86 -3.02 3.31
N GLU A 15 4.76 -3.17 4.28
CA GLU A 15 4.48 -3.92 5.50
C GLU A 15 3.41 -3.26 6.38
N GLY A 16 3.43 -1.94 6.55
CA GLY A 16 2.38 -1.23 7.28
C GLY A 16 1.00 -1.36 6.63
N VAL A 17 0.93 -1.34 5.30
CA VAL A 17 -0.31 -1.51 4.53
C VAL A 17 -0.79 -2.95 4.60
N ARG A 18 0.12 -3.93 4.50
CA ARG A 18 -0.17 -5.34 4.77
C ARG A 18 -0.83 -5.54 6.13
N GLU A 19 -0.27 -4.95 7.19
CA GLU A 19 -0.83 -5.07 8.54
C GLU A 19 -2.23 -4.43 8.65
N LEU A 20 -2.48 -3.32 7.95
CA LEU A 20 -3.81 -2.74 7.82
C LEU A 20 -4.79 -3.71 7.14
N TYR A 21 -4.38 -4.37 6.05
CA TYR A 21 -5.21 -5.35 5.36
C TYR A 21 -5.47 -6.59 6.21
N LEU A 22 -4.51 -7.07 6.98
CA LEU A 22 -4.74 -8.16 7.94
C LEU A 22 -5.73 -7.75 9.04
N ALA A 23 -5.62 -6.53 9.57
CA ALA A 23 -6.59 -6.01 10.53
C ALA A 23 -8.02 -5.93 9.94
N LEU A 24 -8.14 -5.55 8.66
CA LEU A 24 -9.42 -5.58 7.94
C LEU A 24 -9.93 -7.01 7.72
N ALA A 25 -9.05 -7.97 7.41
CA ALA A 25 -9.41 -9.38 7.28
C ALA A 25 -10.00 -9.94 8.58
N ASP A 26 -9.37 -9.64 9.72
CA ASP A 26 -9.85 -10.03 11.04
C ASP A 26 -11.19 -9.36 11.35
N ARG A 27 -11.33 -8.06 11.03
CA ARG A 27 -12.54 -7.29 11.30
C ARG A 27 -13.76 -7.81 10.54
N PHE A 28 -13.56 -8.31 9.33
CA PHE A 28 -14.60 -8.84 8.45
C PHE A 28 -14.52 -10.37 8.31
N ALA A 29 -14.04 -11.08 9.34
CA ALA A 29 -13.83 -12.53 9.30
C ALA A 29 -15.10 -13.33 8.96
N GLU A 30 -16.27 -12.83 9.37
CA GLU A 30 -17.59 -13.44 9.10
C GLU A 30 -18.07 -13.25 7.65
N THR A 31 -17.40 -12.41 6.87
CA THR A 31 -17.72 -12.18 5.45
C THR A 31 -16.62 -12.76 4.58
N GLU A 32 -16.76 -14.03 4.19
CA GLU A 32 -15.75 -14.80 3.46
C GLU A 32 -15.17 -14.04 2.26
N GLN A 33 -16.03 -13.42 1.44
CA GLN A 33 -15.59 -12.64 0.29
C GLN A 33 -14.66 -11.47 0.65
N LEU A 34 -15.00 -10.72 1.70
CA LEU A 34 -14.17 -9.60 2.16
C LEU A 34 -12.88 -10.10 2.80
N ARG A 35 -12.98 -11.13 3.64
CA ARG A 35 -11.81 -11.76 4.25
C ARG A 35 -10.83 -12.26 3.20
N ALA A 36 -11.32 -12.91 2.14
CA ALA A 36 -10.50 -13.38 1.02
C ALA A 36 -9.82 -12.22 0.27
N LEU A 37 -10.58 -11.16 -0.03
CA LEU A 37 -10.05 -9.93 -0.64
C LEU A 37 -8.91 -9.34 0.21
N TRP A 38 -9.14 -9.15 1.51
CA TRP A 38 -8.15 -8.55 2.40
C TRP A 38 -6.88 -9.39 2.53
N HIS A 39 -7.01 -10.72 2.61
CA HIS A 39 -5.84 -11.61 2.59
C HIS A 39 -5.10 -11.59 1.25
N ASP A 40 -5.81 -11.44 0.14
CA ASP A 40 -5.21 -11.34 -1.19
C ASP A 40 -4.39 -10.05 -1.34
N LEU A 41 -4.97 -8.91 -0.94
CA LEU A 41 -4.27 -7.62 -0.92
C LEU A 41 -3.06 -7.65 0.04
N ALA A 42 -3.22 -8.21 1.24
CA ALA A 42 -2.12 -8.37 2.19
C ALA A 42 -0.98 -9.25 1.64
N ARG A 43 -1.32 -10.26 0.81
CA ARG A 43 -0.32 -11.09 0.13
C ARG A 43 0.43 -10.29 -0.93
N GLY A 44 -0.28 -9.50 -1.75
CA GLY A 44 0.32 -8.60 -2.73
C GLY A 44 1.33 -7.64 -2.11
N GLU A 45 0.98 -7.02 -0.98
CA GLU A 45 1.90 -6.16 -0.22
C GLU A 45 3.14 -6.91 0.30
N ALA A 46 2.97 -8.15 0.78
CA ALA A 46 4.09 -8.99 1.22
C ALA A 46 5.03 -9.35 0.05
N GLU A 47 4.46 -9.65 -1.12
CA GLU A 47 5.21 -9.94 -2.34
C GLU A 47 5.97 -8.71 -2.83
N GLN A 48 5.37 -7.52 -2.76
CA GLN A 48 6.05 -6.25 -3.04
C GLN A 48 7.22 -6.01 -2.08
N ALA A 49 7.01 -6.12 -0.76
CA ALA A 49 8.08 -5.95 0.22
C ALA A 49 9.25 -6.94 -0.02
N THR A 50 8.92 -8.19 -0.38
CA THR A 50 9.91 -9.21 -0.74
C THR A 50 10.65 -8.87 -2.04
N GLY A 51 9.92 -8.38 -3.05
CA GLY A 51 10.47 -7.92 -4.33
C GLY A 51 11.46 -6.78 -4.12
N LEU A 52 11.09 -5.77 -3.32
CA LEU A 52 11.98 -4.66 -2.94
C LEU A 52 13.25 -5.18 -2.26
N ARG A 53 13.14 -6.10 -1.30
CA ARG A 53 14.32 -6.70 -0.64
C ARG A 53 15.25 -7.41 -1.61
N ARG A 54 14.72 -8.08 -2.63
CA ARG A 54 15.52 -8.83 -3.63
C ARG A 54 16.25 -7.94 -4.62
N LEU A 55 15.76 -6.72 -4.86
CA LEU A 55 16.44 -5.73 -5.72
C LEU A 55 17.74 -5.20 -5.09
N ALA A 56 18.00 -5.52 -3.81
CA ALA A 56 19.07 -4.97 -2.98
C ALA A 56 20.54 -5.31 -3.33
N PRO A 57 20.92 -6.14 -4.32
CA PRO A 57 22.30 -6.13 -4.81
C PRO A 57 22.52 -5.34 -6.11
N ALA A 58 21.47 -4.93 -6.84
CA ALA A 58 21.63 -4.61 -8.27
C ALA A 58 21.65 -3.12 -8.63
N VAL A 59 21.18 -2.20 -7.77
CA VAL A 59 20.90 -0.82 -8.20
C VAL A 59 21.37 0.20 -7.16
N ALA A 60 22.62 0.65 -7.28
CA ALA A 60 23.12 1.83 -6.60
C ALA A 60 22.69 3.10 -7.36
N VAL A 61 21.44 3.52 -7.19
CA VAL A 61 20.93 4.79 -7.76
C VAL A 61 21.11 5.93 -6.77
N SER A 62 21.68 7.04 -7.22
CA SER A 62 21.94 8.24 -6.42
C SER A 62 20.66 9.00 -6.05
N GLY A 63 20.19 8.75 -4.82
CA GLY A 63 19.43 9.58 -3.87
C GLY A 63 18.63 10.81 -4.36
N GLY A 64 17.32 10.74 -4.15
CA GLY A 64 16.47 11.89 -3.84
C GLY A 64 16.41 12.14 -2.32
N PRO A 65 15.80 13.24 -1.85
CA PRO A 65 15.67 13.49 -0.42
C PRO A 65 14.81 12.43 0.27
N ASP A 66 15.46 11.58 1.05
CA ASP A 66 14.80 10.86 2.15
C ASP A 66 14.36 11.89 3.19
N ASP A 67 13.05 11.99 3.41
CA ASP A 67 12.50 12.59 4.61
C ASP A 67 12.14 11.48 5.61
N PRO A 68 13.08 11.10 6.50
CA PRO A 68 12.84 10.05 7.48
C PRO A 68 11.71 10.41 8.45
N VAL A 69 11.42 11.70 8.66
CA VAL A 69 10.34 12.17 9.53
C VAL A 69 8.99 11.86 8.88
N LEU A 70 8.85 12.12 7.57
CA LEU A 70 7.63 11.81 6.83
C LEU A 70 7.35 10.30 6.79
N ALA A 71 8.39 9.47 6.59
CA ALA A 71 8.28 8.02 6.65
C ALA A 71 7.68 7.53 7.98
N GLU A 72 8.23 8.02 9.09
CA GLU A 72 7.82 7.62 10.43
C GLU A 72 6.40 8.12 10.76
N VAL A 73 6.02 9.31 10.31
CA VAL A 73 4.65 9.82 10.44
C VAL A 73 3.66 8.90 9.72
N LEU A 74 3.97 8.49 8.49
CA LEU A 74 3.07 7.64 7.71
C LEU A 74 2.95 6.23 8.30
N LEU A 75 4.05 5.65 8.78
CA LEU A 75 4.01 4.36 9.48
C LEU A 75 3.18 4.44 10.77
N ARG A 76 3.34 5.51 11.55
CA ARG A 76 2.49 5.75 12.74
C ARG A 76 1.02 5.92 12.36
N HIS A 77 0.75 6.60 11.25
CA HIS A 77 -0.61 6.78 10.76
C HIS A 77 -1.24 5.44 10.35
N LEU A 78 -0.53 4.61 9.57
CA LEU A 78 -0.98 3.27 9.18
C LEU A 78 -1.23 2.38 10.40
N ALA A 79 -0.33 2.38 11.38
CA ALA A 79 -0.51 1.65 12.63
C ALA A 79 -1.74 2.13 13.42
N SER A 80 -1.95 3.45 13.48
CA SER A 80 -3.14 4.04 14.11
C SER A 80 -4.43 3.65 13.38
N LEU A 81 -4.42 3.66 12.05
CA LEU A 81 -5.56 3.22 11.23
C LEU A 81 -5.86 1.73 11.44
N ALA A 82 -4.84 0.87 11.45
CA ALA A 82 -5.01 -0.57 11.69
C ALA A 82 -5.63 -0.81 13.08
N GLU A 83 -5.18 -0.09 14.10
CA GLU A 83 -5.76 -0.22 15.44
C GLU A 83 -7.20 0.30 15.50
N ARG A 84 -7.51 1.40 14.82
CA ARG A 84 -8.87 1.92 14.72
C ARG A 84 -9.80 0.96 13.98
N VAL A 85 -9.35 0.34 12.89
CA VAL A 85 -10.13 -0.68 12.16
C VAL A 85 -10.54 -1.83 13.08
N ARG A 86 -9.65 -2.27 13.99
CA ARG A 86 -9.95 -3.35 14.94
C ARG A 86 -11.01 -2.95 15.97
N ARG A 87 -11.01 -1.70 16.43
CA ARG A 87 -11.84 -1.22 17.54
C ARG A 87 -13.16 -0.59 17.10
N ASP A 88 -13.14 0.14 16.00
CA ASP A 88 -14.22 1.01 15.58
C ASP A 88 -15.28 0.22 14.76
N ARG A 89 -16.51 0.74 14.78
CA ARG A 89 -17.56 0.26 13.87
C ARG A 89 -17.31 0.82 12.47
N LEU A 90 -16.56 0.08 11.67
CA LEU A 90 -16.35 0.34 10.25
C LEU A 90 -17.30 -0.51 9.40
N SER A 91 -18.02 0.10 8.46
CA SER A 91 -18.82 -0.65 7.48
C SER A 91 -17.91 -1.24 6.39
N PRO A 92 -18.35 -2.32 5.71
CA PRO A 92 -17.63 -2.85 4.54
C PRO A 92 -17.31 -1.79 3.47
N GLU A 93 -18.26 -0.91 3.20
CA GLU A 93 -18.14 0.17 2.21
C GLU A 93 -17.07 1.18 2.64
N GLY A 94 -17.10 1.58 3.92
CA GLY A 94 -16.10 2.48 4.49
C GLY A 94 -14.71 1.87 4.51
N ALA A 95 -14.61 0.55 4.73
CA ALA A 95 -13.35 -0.18 4.65
C ALA A 95 -12.76 -0.22 3.24
N LEU A 96 -13.59 -0.47 2.22
CA LEU A 96 -13.17 -0.44 0.83
C LEU A 96 -12.72 0.96 0.40
N ALA A 97 -13.46 2.01 0.79
CA ALA A 97 -13.08 3.39 0.52
C ALA A 97 -11.76 3.78 1.23
N LEU A 98 -11.57 3.37 2.48
CA LEU A 98 -10.33 3.59 3.23
C LEU A 98 -9.14 2.92 2.53
N ALA A 99 -9.25 1.63 2.23
CA ALA A 99 -8.20 0.88 1.54
C ALA A 99 -7.87 1.49 0.18
N PHE A 100 -8.87 1.92 -0.57
CA PHE A 100 -8.67 2.58 -1.86
C PHE A 100 -7.91 3.90 -1.71
N GLY A 101 -8.26 4.73 -0.72
CA GLY A 101 -7.53 5.96 -0.42
C GLY A 101 -6.06 5.72 -0.05
N VAL A 102 -5.78 4.63 0.67
CA VAL A 102 -4.41 4.20 0.99
C VAL A 102 -3.64 3.85 -0.29
N GLU A 103 -4.22 3.04 -1.18
CA GLU A 103 -3.60 2.68 -2.46
C GLU A 103 -3.34 3.87 -3.38
N CYS A 104 -4.26 4.85 -3.42
CA CYS A 104 -4.05 6.11 -4.15
C CYS A 104 -2.86 6.90 -3.57
N SER A 105 -2.84 7.06 -2.24
CA SER A 105 -1.77 7.78 -1.54
C SER A 105 -0.40 7.12 -1.75
N LEU A 106 -0.35 5.78 -1.78
CA LEU A 106 0.88 5.03 -2.09
C LEU A 106 1.33 5.26 -3.53
N ALA A 107 0.41 5.27 -4.49
CA ALA A 107 0.73 5.49 -5.90
C ALA A 107 1.32 6.89 -6.13
N GLU A 108 0.71 7.93 -5.54
CA GLU A 108 1.24 9.30 -5.57
C GLU A 108 2.65 9.37 -4.99
N ARG A 109 2.89 8.68 -3.87
CA ARG A 109 4.19 8.68 -3.22
C ARG A 109 5.25 7.91 -4.02
N LEU A 110 4.89 6.79 -4.64
CA LEU A 110 5.77 6.07 -5.56
C LEU A 110 6.15 6.95 -6.76
N ALA A 111 5.20 7.71 -7.31
CA ALA A 111 5.49 8.67 -8.38
C ALA A 111 6.49 9.74 -7.92
N ALA A 112 6.26 10.35 -6.74
CA ALA A 112 7.17 11.35 -6.18
C ALA A 112 8.58 10.79 -5.93
N VAL A 113 8.72 9.54 -5.47
CA VAL A 113 10.03 8.90 -5.29
C VAL A 113 10.76 8.74 -6.62
N VAL A 114 10.08 8.38 -7.72
CA VAL A 114 10.72 8.30 -9.05
C VAL A 114 11.23 9.67 -9.51
N GLU A 115 10.40 10.69 -9.40
CA GLU A 115 10.76 12.06 -9.80
C GLU A 115 11.97 12.59 -9.01
N GLN A 116 12.00 12.31 -7.71
CA GLN A 116 13.02 12.84 -6.80
C GLN A 116 14.33 12.04 -6.82
N SER A 117 14.27 10.73 -7.05
CA SER A 117 15.45 9.84 -7.00
C SER A 117 16.23 9.74 -8.30
N GLY A 118 15.63 10.18 -9.43
CA GLY A 118 16.21 9.93 -10.75
C GLY A 118 16.34 8.44 -11.11
N ALA A 119 15.72 7.55 -10.33
CA ALA A 119 15.69 6.13 -10.61
C ALA A 119 14.98 5.88 -11.95
N PRO A 120 15.41 4.88 -12.75
CA PRO A 120 14.68 4.50 -13.94
C PRO A 120 13.22 4.20 -13.58
N ALA A 121 12.27 4.82 -14.27
CA ALA A 121 10.84 4.59 -14.03
C ALA A 121 10.48 3.09 -14.05
N ALA A 122 11.16 2.34 -14.92
CA ALA A 122 11.05 0.88 -15.05
C ALA A 122 11.35 0.10 -13.76
N TRP A 123 12.13 0.67 -12.84
CA TRP A 123 12.44 0.04 -11.55
C TRP A 123 11.19 -0.06 -10.65
N LEU A 124 10.27 0.92 -10.73
CA LEU A 124 9.05 0.92 -9.95
C LEU A 124 7.82 0.36 -10.68
N ASP A 125 7.96 -0.03 -11.95
CA ASP A 125 6.83 -0.54 -12.74
C ASP A 125 6.12 -1.76 -12.15
N PRO A 126 6.82 -2.75 -11.55
CA PRO A 126 6.15 -3.86 -10.87
C PRO A 126 5.25 -3.38 -9.72
N PHE A 127 5.69 -2.38 -8.96
CA PHE A 127 4.93 -1.81 -7.83
C PHE A 127 3.74 -0.99 -8.32
N ARG A 128 3.92 -0.20 -9.37
CA ARG A 128 2.82 0.53 -10.01
C ARG A 128 1.78 -0.42 -10.58
N ALA A 129 2.20 -1.52 -11.20
CA ALA A 129 1.29 -2.54 -11.73
C ALA A 129 0.48 -3.20 -10.61
N ALA A 130 1.13 -3.63 -9.54
CA ALA A 130 0.46 -4.23 -8.40
C ALA A 130 -0.48 -3.24 -7.68
N GLY A 131 -0.11 -1.96 -7.52
CA GLY A 131 -1.02 -0.94 -6.98
C GLY A 131 -2.26 -0.70 -7.85
N ARG A 132 -2.12 -0.73 -9.19
CA ARG A 132 -3.28 -0.69 -10.10
C ARG A 132 -4.18 -1.90 -9.93
N GLU A 133 -3.59 -3.09 -9.78
CA GLU A 133 -4.33 -4.33 -9.53
C GLU A 133 -5.09 -4.27 -8.20
N HIS A 134 -4.46 -3.79 -7.13
CA HIS A 134 -5.12 -3.60 -5.83
C HIS A 134 -6.32 -2.65 -5.94
N ARG A 135 -6.13 -1.48 -6.57
CA ARG A 135 -7.22 -0.53 -6.80
C ARG A 135 -8.35 -1.09 -7.66
N GLN A 136 -8.04 -1.91 -8.66
CA GLN A 136 -9.05 -2.60 -9.46
C GLN A 136 -9.86 -3.58 -8.59
N LYS A 137 -9.20 -4.43 -7.79
CA LYS A 137 -9.88 -5.38 -6.88
C LYS A 137 -10.80 -4.65 -5.89
N LEU A 138 -10.34 -3.52 -5.35
CA LEU A 138 -11.12 -2.68 -4.45
C LEU A 138 -12.34 -2.06 -5.15
N ARG A 139 -12.16 -1.55 -6.38
CA ARG A 139 -13.25 -1.04 -7.23
C ARG A 139 -14.30 -2.12 -7.51
N ASP A 140 -13.87 -3.32 -7.89
CA ASP A 140 -14.78 -4.42 -8.18
C ASP A 140 -15.57 -4.83 -6.93
N ALA A 141 -14.91 -4.95 -5.79
CA ALA A 141 -15.56 -5.27 -4.52
C ALA A 141 -16.52 -4.18 -4.03
N ALA A 142 -16.21 -2.90 -4.27
CA ALA A 142 -17.05 -1.75 -3.96
C ALA A 142 -18.29 -1.69 -4.86
N ALA A 143 -18.13 -1.98 -6.15
CA ALA A 143 -19.22 -2.00 -7.12
C ALA A 143 -20.29 -3.05 -6.75
N LEU A 144 -19.88 -4.24 -6.28
CA LEU A 144 -20.78 -5.27 -5.76
C LEU A 144 -21.61 -4.81 -4.55
N ARG A 145 -21.21 -3.73 -3.89
CA ARG A 145 -21.86 -3.13 -2.73
C ARG A 145 -22.54 -1.79 -3.06
N GLY A 146 -22.61 -1.42 -4.34
CA GLY A 146 -23.24 -0.17 -4.78
C GLY A 146 -22.43 1.08 -4.46
N VAL A 147 -21.13 0.94 -4.19
CA VAL A 147 -20.20 2.05 -3.94
C VAL A 147 -19.38 2.33 -5.19
N PHE A 148 -19.37 3.58 -5.62
CA PHE A 148 -18.50 4.04 -6.69
C PHE A 148 -17.15 4.50 -6.12
N LEU A 149 -16.07 3.93 -6.64
CA LEU A 149 -14.70 4.38 -6.42
C LEU A 149 -14.14 4.87 -7.76
N PRO A 150 -13.43 6.01 -7.80
CA PRO A 150 -13.01 6.63 -9.05
C PRO A 150 -12.01 5.75 -9.83
N PRO A 151 -12.02 5.81 -11.18
CA PRO A 151 -11.01 5.13 -12.00
C PRO A 151 -9.63 5.74 -11.77
N ASP A 152 -8.60 5.02 -12.19
CA ASP A 152 -7.23 5.57 -12.26
C ASP A 152 -7.20 6.65 -13.37
N GLU A 153 -6.60 7.81 -13.08
CA GLU A 153 -6.41 8.92 -14.04
C GLU A 153 -5.29 8.65 -15.06
#